data_AF-A0A0Q7E1Q6-F1
#
_entry.id   AF-A0A0Q7E1Q6-F1
#
_cell.length_a   1.000
_cell.length_b   1.000
_cell.length_c   1.000
_cell.angle_alpha   90.00
_cell.angle_beta   90.00
_cell.angle_gamma   90.00
#
_symmetry.space_group_name_H-M   'P 1'
#
loop_
_entity.id
_entity.type
_entity.pdbx_description
1 polymer ?
#
loop_
_entity_poly.entity_id
_entity_poly.type
_entity_poly.pdbx_seq_one_letter_code
_entity_poly.pdbx_strand_id
1 'polypeptide(L)'
;MDRAGVGKVCLALPGATLDHPFGDHHDAYRIGGKMFAMVGEMGGISFKVSDIAYEVLTEDGRARPAPYLARAKWVNLPSIDDWPDDELAEHLVIAHSLISAKLSIKRRAALGLPPG
;
A
#
# COMPACT_ATOMS: atom_id res chain seq x y z
N MET A 1 -9.14 -0.25 -11.35
CA MET A 1 -9.79 -1.26 -10.48
C MET A 1 -10.53 -0.51 -9.41
N ASP A 2 -11.52 -1.10 -8.76
CA ASP A 2 -12.24 -0.42 -7.66
C ASP A 2 -11.66 -0.77 -6.28
N ARG A 3 -12.27 -0.22 -5.22
CA ARG A 3 -11.93 -0.51 -3.82
C ARG A 3 -11.96 -2.01 -3.51
N ALA A 4 -12.92 -2.75 -4.07
CA ALA A 4 -13.02 -4.20 -3.87
C ALA A 4 -11.88 -4.94 -4.59
N GLY A 5 -11.47 -4.48 -5.77
CA GLY A 5 -10.30 -4.94 -6.51
C GLY A 5 -9.01 -4.78 -5.70
N VAL A 6 -8.80 -3.59 -5.11
CA VAL A 6 -7.68 -3.34 -4.19
C VAL A 6 -7.70 -4.33 -3.03
N GLY A 7 -8.87 -4.55 -2.44
CA GLY A 7 -9.05 -5.53 -1.37
C GLY A 7 -8.64 -6.94 -1.77
N LYS A 8 -9.06 -7.40 -2.95
CA LYS A 8 -8.68 -8.72 -3.49
C LYS A 8 -7.17 -8.85 -3.68
N VAL A 9 -6.51 -7.83 -4.24
CA VAL A 9 -5.06 -7.83 -4.45
C VAL A 9 -4.33 -7.87 -3.11
N CYS A 10 -4.63 -6.93 -2.22
CA CYS A 10 -3.94 -6.80 -0.93
C CYS A 10 -4.12 -8.03 -0.03
N LEU A 11 -5.34 -8.58 0.04
CA LEU A 11 -5.63 -9.73 0.91
C LEU A 11 -5.14 -11.08 0.34
N ALA A 12 -4.75 -11.13 -0.94
CA ALA A 12 -4.06 -12.28 -1.50
C ALA A 12 -2.57 -12.34 -1.10
N LEU A 13 -2.01 -11.24 -0.57
CA LEU A 13 -0.60 -11.18 -0.19
C LEU A 13 -0.32 -11.90 1.14
N PRO A 14 0.80 -12.61 1.28
CA PRO A 14 1.10 -13.39 2.48
C PRO A 14 1.08 -12.54 3.75
N GLY A 15 0.34 -13.01 4.76
CA GLY A 15 0.22 -12.37 6.07
C GLY A 15 -0.49 -11.02 6.08
N ALA A 16 -1.10 -10.61 4.95
CA ALA A 16 -1.82 -9.35 4.86
C ALA A 16 -3.13 -9.41 5.65
N THR A 17 -3.48 -8.30 6.28
CA THR A 17 -4.72 -8.14 7.06
C THR A 17 -5.38 -6.81 6.69
N LEU A 18 -6.71 -6.76 6.78
CA LEU A 18 -7.50 -5.53 6.69
C LEU A 18 -7.92 -5.08 8.09
N ASP A 19 -7.78 -3.79 8.36
CA ASP A 19 -8.40 -3.12 9.51
C ASP A 19 -9.04 -1.78 9.10
N HIS A 20 -9.89 -1.26 9.98
CA HIS A 20 -10.64 -0.03 9.75
C HIS A 20 -10.32 1.00 10.85
N PRO A 21 -9.13 1.64 10.83
CA PRO A 21 -8.66 2.48 11.95
C PRO A 21 -9.50 3.74 12.16
N PHE A 22 -10.28 4.15 11.17
CA PHE A 22 -11.15 5.33 11.19
C PHE A 22 -12.61 4.98 10.86
N GLY A 23 -13.02 3.73 11.11
CA GLY A 23 -14.32 3.19 10.73
C GLY A 23 -14.35 2.58 9.32
N ASP A 24 -15.47 1.95 8.97
CA ASP A 24 -15.63 1.08 7.78
C ASP A 24 -15.41 1.79 6.44
N HIS A 25 -15.30 3.12 6.44
CA HIS A 25 -15.01 3.92 5.25
C HIS A 25 -13.53 3.98 4.89
N HIS A 26 -12.63 3.50 5.75
CA HIS A 26 -11.18 3.50 5.53
C HIS A 26 -10.60 2.09 5.60
N ASP A 27 -10.22 1.53 4.45
CA ASP A 27 -9.57 0.22 4.41
C ASP A 27 -8.07 0.40 4.60
N ALA A 28 -7.52 -0.05 5.71
CA ALA A 28 -6.08 -0.10 5.92
C ALA A 28 -5.57 -1.54 5.75
N TYR A 29 -4.65 -1.72 4.81
CA TYR A 29 -4.02 -3.01 4.56
C TYR A 29 -2.65 -3.05 5.25
N ARG A 30 -2.43 -4.10 6.04
CA ARG A 30 -1.26 -4.25 6.89
C ARG A 30 -0.59 -5.59 6.74
N ILE A 31 0.70 -5.64 7.08
CA ILE A 31 1.49 -6.86 7.23
C ILE A 31 2.25 -6.78 8.56
N GLY A 32 2.08 -7.79 9.41
CA GLY A 32 2.71 -7.81 10.74
C GLY A 32 2.39 -6.58 11.60
N GLY A 33 1.18 -6.02 11.46
CA GLY A 33 0.71 -4.80 12.15
C GLY A 33 1.19 -3.48 11.53
N LYS A 34 1.99 -3.50 10.45
CA LYS A 34 2.43 -2.29 9.74
C LYS A 34 1.63 -2.09 8.46
N MET A 35 1.12 -0.89 8.26
CA MET A 35 0.36 -0.53 7.06
C MET A 35 1.26 -0.44 5.83
N PHE A 36 0.77 -0.89 4.68
CA PHE A 36 1.43 -0.74 3.38
C PHE A 36 0.56 -0.06 2.33
N ALA A 37 -0.77 -0.14 2.46
CA ALA A 37 -1.74 0.57 1.63
C ALA A 37 -2.96 0.99 2.46
N MET A 38 -3.65 2.04 2.03
CA MET A 38 -4.87 2.53 2.65
C MET A 38 -5.80 3.13 1.59
N VAL A 39 -7.06 2.68 1.52
CA VAL A 39 -8.12 3.31 0.73
C VAL A 39 -8.90 4.23 1.65
N GLY A 40 -9.03 5.49 1.25
CA GLY A 40 -9.79 6.50 1.99
C GLY A 40 -11.27 6.49 1.64
N GLU A 41 -12.06 7.17 2.47
CA GLU A 41 -13.51 7.30 2.30
C GLU A 41 -13.92 7.87 0.93
N MET A 42 -13.18 8.85 0.42
CA MET A 42 -13.45 9.51 -0.86
C MET A 42 -12.97 8.69 -2.08
N GLY A 43 -12.58 7.43 -1.90
CA GLY A 43 -12.21 6.52 -3.00
C GLY A 43 -10.77 6.65 -3.49
N GLY A 44 -9.95 7.54 -2.93
CA GLY A 44 -8.52 7.61 -3.19
C GLY A 44 -7.72 6.55 -2.43
N ILE A 45 -6.52 6.23 -2.90
CA ILE A 45 -5.63 5.24 -2.28
C ILE A 45 -4.26 5.83 -1.97
N SER A 46 -3.71 5.51 -0.79
CA SER A 46 -2.34 5.83 -0.42
C SER A 46 -1.54 4.55 -0.21
N PHE A 47 -0.31 4.48 -0.72
CA PHE A 47 0.53 3.29 -0.57
C PHE A 47 2.02 3.62 -0.49
N LYS A 48 2.79 2.72 0.11
CA LYS A 48 4.24 2.82 0.24
C LYS A 48 4.91 2.60 -1.12
N VAL A 49 5.87 3.45 -1.47
CA VAL A 49 6.74 3.26 -2.66
C VAL A 49 8.22 3.32 -2.29
N SER A 50 9.12 2.97 -3.21
CA SER A 50 10.55 3.19 -3.02
C SER A 50 10.89 4.69 -3.09
N ASP A 51 12.09 5.07 -2.68
CA ASP A 51 12.52 6.47 -2.71
C ASP A 51 12.57 7.01 -4.16
N ILE A 52 13.07 6.18 -5.09
CA ILE A 52 13.12 6.49 -6.53
C ILE A 52 11.70 6.62 -7.10
N ALA A 53 10.82 5.66 -6.82
CA ALA A 53 9.45 5.71 -7.33
C ALA A 53 8.66 6.88 -6.74
N TYR A 54 8.94 7.26 -5.49
CA TYR A 54 8.34 8.47 -4.90
C TYR A 54 8.72 9.72 -5.70
N GLU A 55 9.99 9.88 -6.06
CA GLU A 55 10.47 11.03 -6.84
C GLU A 55 9.81 11.04 -8.22
N VAL A 56 9.94 9.96 -8.98
CA VAL A 56 9.36 9.85 -10.34
C VAL A 56 7.85 10.10 -10.36
N LEU A 57 7.09 9.39 -9.51
CA LEU A 57 5.63 9.50 -9.52
C LEU A 57 5.11 10.87 -9.12
N THR A 58 5.84 11.58 -8.25
CA THR A 58 5.44 12.92 -7.80
C THR A 58 5.88 14.02 -8.74
N GLU A 59 7.05 13.88 -9.38
CA GLU A 59 7.53 14.81 -10.40
C GLU A 59 6.71 14.72 -11.69
N ASP A 60 6.36 13.51 -12.13
CA ASP A 60 5.52 13.28 -13.32
C ASP A 60 4.04 13.62 -13.06
N GLY A 61 3.66 13.94 -11.83
CA GLY A 61 2.29 14.24 -11.43
C GLY A 61 1.33 13.04 -11.47
N ARG A 62 1.84 11.83 -11.74
CA ARG A 62 1.05 10.58 -11.77
C ARG A 62 0.47 10.22 -10.42
N ALA A 63 1.15 10.61 -9.33
CA ALA A 63 0.65 10.54 -7.97
C ALA A 63 1.07 11.79 -7.19
N ARG A 64 0.38 12.10 -6.09
CA ARG A 64 0.77 13.19 -5.19
C ARG A 64 1.37 12.65 -3.89
N PRO A 65 2.17 13.44 -3.16
CA PRO A 65 2.59 13.08 -1.81
C PRO A 65 1.39 12.72 -0.91
N ALA A 66 1.44 11.58 -0.23
CA ALA A 66 0.36 11.19 0.67
C ALA A 66 0.27 12.15 1.87
N PRO A 67 -0.92 12.67 2.21
CA PRO A 67 -1.11 13.52 3.38
C PRO A 67 -0.54 12.86 4.64
N TYR A 68 0.25 13.61 5.41
CA TYR A 68 0.91 13.17 6.65
C TYR A 68 1.95 12.04 6.52
N LEU A 69 1.97 11.29 5.42
CA LEU A 69 2.83 10.12 5.21
C LEU A 69 3.95 10.35 4.18
N ALA A 70 3.96 11.51 3.50
CA ALA A 70 4.95 11.88 2.49
C ALA A 70 6.41 11.68 2.95
N ARG A 71 6.74 12.05 4.19
CA ARG A 71 8.10 11.87 4.75
C ARG A 71 8.55 10.41 4.82
N ALA A 72 7.61 9.47 4.89
CA ALA A 72 7.87 8.05 4.87
C ALA A 72 7.83 7.46 3.44
N LYS A 73 7.82 8.32 2.41
CA LYS A 73 7.76 7.96 0.99
C LYS A 73 6.52 7.13 0.65
N TRP A 74 5.38 7.76 0.92
CA TRP A 74 4.05 7.29 0.53
C TRP A 74 3.46 8.26 -0.48
N VAL A 75 2.81 7.71 -1.50
CA VAL A 75 2.09 8.49 -2.51
C VAL A 75 0.59 8.25 -2.36
N ASN A 76 -0.21 9.16 -2.91
CA ASN A 76 -1.66 9.09 -2.97
C ASN A 76 -2.13 9.26 -4.40
N LEU A 77 -3.04 8.38 -4.82
CA LEU A 77 -3.87 8.54 -6.00
C LEU A 77 -5.23 9.08 -5.55
N PRO A 78 -5.69 10.24 -6.07
CA PRO A 78 -6.99 10.80 -5.70
C PRO A 78 -8.17 9.89 -6.08
N SER A 79 -8.05 9.15 -7.18
CA SER A 79 -9.00 8.15 -7.66
C SER A 79 -8.23 6.88 -8.05
N ILE A 80 -8.74 5.71 -7.64
CA ILE A 80 -8.14 4.41 -7.99
C ILE A 80 -8.29 4.14 -9.50
N ASP A 81 -9.35 4.67 -10.12
CA ASP A 81 -9.69 4.41 -11.52
C ASP A 81 -8.82 5.20 -12.52
N ASP A 82 -8.01 6.14 -12.05
CA ASP A 82 -7.13 6.96 -12.89
C ASP A 82 -5.86 6.20 -13.35
N TRP A 83 -5.65 4.98 -12.86
CA TRP A 83 -4.46 4.17 -13.11
C TRP A 83 -4.80 2.80 -13.70
N PRO A 84 -3.93 2.23 -14.55
CA PRO A 84 -4.06 0.85 -15.01
C PRO A 84 -4.07 -0.13 -13.83
N ASP A 85 -4.99 -1.10 -13.89
CA ASP A 85 -5.22 -2.08 -12.82
C ASP A 85 -3.99 -2.93 -12.53
N ASP A 86 -3.29 -3.37 -13.57
CA ASP A 86 -2.06 -4.15 -13.48
C ASP A 86 -0.94 -3.37 -12.80
N GLU A 87 -0.72 -2.12 -13.22
CA GLU A 87 0.30 -1.24 -12.64
C GLU A 87 0.02 -0.95 -11.17
N LEU A 88 -1.24 -0.64 -10.81
CA LEU A 88 -1.59 -0.44 -9.40
C LEU A 88 -1.40 -1.72 -8.59
N ALA A 89 -1.79 -2.88 -9.11
CA ALA A 89 -1.60 -4.15 -8.43
C ALA A 89 -0.12 -4.43 -8.16
N GLU A 90 0.76 -4.23 -9.16
CA GLU A 90 2.21 -4.37 -9.00
C GLU A 90 2.75 -3.44 -7.91
N HIS A 91 2.32 -2.18 -7.89
CA HIS A 91 2.70 -1.24 -6.84
C HIS A 91 2.25 -1.67 -5.45
N LEU A 92 1.08 -2.30 -5.29
CA LEU A 92 0.62 -2.84 -4.01
C LEU A 92 1.47 -4.04 -3.55
N VAL A 93 1.90 -4.91 -4.47
CA VAL A 93 2.84 -6.01 -4.17
C VAL A 93 4.19 -5.45 -3.71
N ILE A 94 4.69 -4.41 -4.38
CA ILE A 94 5.94 -3.73 -4.02
C ILE A 94 5.78 -3.05 -2.64
N ALA A 95 4.68 -2.36 -2.39
CA ALA A 95 4.39 -1.72 -1.11
C ALA A 95 4.42 -2.72 0.04
N HIS A 96 3.74 -3.87 -0.12
CA HIS A 96 3.78 -4.97 0.84
C HIS A 96 5.20 -5.48 1.07
N SER A 97 5.97 -5.70 0.00
CA SER A 97 7.35 -6.16 0.08
C SER A 97 8.25 -5.19 0.85
N LEU A 98 8.12 -3.88 0.57
CA LEU A 98 8.89 -2.82 1.24
C LEU A 98 8.59 -2.73 2.74
N ILE A 99 7.33 -2.95 3.14
CA ILE A 99 6.96 -2.95 4.55
C ILE A 99 7.34 -4.26 5.24
N SER A 100 7.20 -5.38 4.54
CA SER A 100 7.64 -6.71 4.99
C SER A 100 9.14 -6.74 5.31
N ALA A 101 9.97 -6.09 4.48
CA ALA A 101 11.40 -5.96 4.71
C ALA A 101 11.75 -5.22 6.01
N LYS A 102 10.84 -4.40 6.55
CA LYS A 102 11.02 -3.69 7.83
C LYS A 102 10.62 -4.52 9.06
N LEU A 103 10.14 -5.74 8.85
CA LEU A 103 9.81 -6.66 9.95
C LEU A 103 11.08 -7.42 10.39
N SER A 104 11.13 -7.77 11.68
CA SER A 104 12.22 -8.63 12.17
C SER A 104 12.16 -10.00 11.52
N ILE A 105 13.30 -10.68 11.44
CA ILE A 105 13.41 -12.05 10.90
C ILE A 105 12.37 -12.99 11.54
N LYS A 106 12.22 -12.93 12.88
CA LYS A 106 11.23 -13.73 13.62
C LYS A 106 9.80 -13.46 13.16
N ARG A 107 9.44 -12.19 12.92
CA ARG A 107 8.09 -11.82 12.45
C ARG A 107 7.88 -12.24 10.99
N ARG A 108 8.87 -12.07 10.12
CA ARG A 108 8.80 -12.54 8.73
C ARG A 108 8.57 -14.05 8.66
N ALA A 109 9.34 -14.82 9.41
CA ALA A 109 9.19 -16.27 9.49
C ALA A 109 7.81 -16.71 9.99
N ALA A 110 7.27 -16.06 11.04
CA ALA A 110 5.94 -16.34 11.56
C ALA A 110 4.80 -16.03 10.57
N LEU A 111 5.06 -15.17 9.58
CA LEU A 111 4.11 -14.77 8.53
C LEU A 111 4.34 -15.51 7.20
N GLY A 112 5.25 -16.50 7.16
CA GLY A 112 5.59 -17.23 5.94
C GLY A 112 6.31 -16.39 4.88
N LEU A 113 6.95 -15.29 5.27
CA LEU A 113 7.67 -14.39 4.38
C LEU A 113 9.13 -14.84 4.22
N PRO A 114 9.74 -14.62 3.03
CA PRO A 114 11.14 -14.95 2.83
C PRO A 114 12.05 -14.16 3.78
N PRO A 115 13.21 -14.72 4.16
CA PRO A 115 14.26 -13.95 4.82
C PRO A 115 14.82 -12.97 3.78
N GLY A 116 14.36 -11.72 3.83
CA GLY A 116 14.99 -10.63 3.09
C GLY A 116 16.15 -10.02 3.84
#